data_AF-A0A5N9E9Q2-F1
#
_entry.id   AF-A0A5N9E9Q2-F1
#
_cell.length_a   1.000
_cell.length_b   1.000
_cell.length_c   1.000
_cell.angle_alpha   90.00
_cell.angle_beta   90.00
_cell.angle_gamma   90.00
#
_symmetry.space_group_name_H-M   'P 1'
#
loop_
_entity.id
_entity.type
_entity.pdbx_description
1 polymer ?
#
loop_
_entity_poly.entity_id
_entity_poly.type
_entity_poly.pdbx_seq_one_letter_code
_entity_poly.pdbx_strand_id
1 'polypeptide(L)'
;MVVSGTPDRGVNREAMTKRLPQDNAYINVLREGMVTDPLDSCGIYLGTTTGQIFYNRDDGDSWELILNSLPPILSLETGPVV
;
A
#
# COMPACT_ATOMS: atom_id res chain seq x y z
N MET A 1 -8.44 -4.80 5.05
CA MET A 1 -7.46 -4.85 3.93
C MET A 1 -6.31 -5.75 4.32
N VAL A 2 -5.92 -6.69 3.46
CA VAL A 2 -4.78 -7.59 3.69
C VAL A 2 -3.80 -7.40 2.55
N VAL A 3 -2.53 -7.20 2.89
CA VAL A 3 -1.42 -7.21 1.93
C VAL A 3 -0.62 -8.48 2.20
N SER A 4 -0.23 -9.16 1.14
CA SER A 4 0.61 -10.35 1.22
C SER A 4 1.81 -10.18 0.29
N GLY A 5 3.00 -10.47 0.80
CA GLY A 5 4.22 -10.47 0.01
C GLY A 5 4.96 -11.78 0.09
N THR A 6 5.93 -11.94 -0.80
CA THR A 6 6.81 -13.10 -0.88
C THR A 6 8.25 -12.62 -0.97
N PRO A 7 8.99 -12.49 0.15
CA PRO A 7 10.37 -12.03 0.12
C PRO A 7 11.28 -13.02 -0.63
N ASP A 8 10.84 -14.28 -0.77
CA ASP A 8 11.58 -15.40 -1.34
C ASP A 8 11.13 -15.78 -2.76
N ARG A 9 10.66 -14.81 -3.56
CA ARG A 9 10.25 -15.00 -4.97
C ARG A 9 9.10 -15.99 -5.15
N GLY A 10 8.15 -16.01 -4.22
CA GLY A 10 6.90 -16.73 -4.38
C GLY A 10 6.85 -18.11 -3.74
N VAL A 11 7.88 -18.49 -2.98
CA VAL A 11 7.94 -19.78 -2.29
C VAL A 11 7.04 -19.76 -1.04
N ASN A 12 7.13 -18.70 -0.24
CA ASN A 12 6.26 -18.49 0.92
C ASN A 12 5.48 -17.18 0.79
N ARG A 13 4.25 -17.20 1.31
CA ARG A 13 3.40 -16.02 1.41
C ARG A 13 3.20 -15.66 2.87
N GLU A 14 3.46 -14.40 3.19
CA GLU A 14 3.28 -13.88 4.54
C GLU A 14 2.33 -12.68 4.51
N ALA A 15 1.57 -12.51 5.60
CA ALA A 15 0.74 -11.34 5.78
C ALA A 15 1.62 -10.15 6.20
N MET A 16 1.51 -9.07 5.44
CA MET A 16 2.31 -7.85 5.54
C MET A 16 1.43 -6.70 5.99
N THR A 17 0.85 -6.80 7.19
CA THR A 17 -0.29 -5.96 7.60
C THR A 17 -0.05 -5.12 8.85
N LYS A 18 1.18 -5.06 9.36
CA LYS A 18 1.53 -4.27 10.54
C LYS A 18 1.14 -2.80 10.32
N ARG A 19 0.46 -2.22 11.31
CA ARG A 19 -0.07 -0.83 11.31
C ARG A 19 -1.17 -0.54 10.29
N LEU A 20 -1.61 -1.52 9.49
CA LEU A 20 -2.86 -1.39 8.73
C LEU A 20 -4.07 -1.65 9.64
N PRO A 21 -5.24 -1.04 9.35
CA PRO A 21 -6.49 -1.36 10.05
C PRO A 21 -6.85 -2.86 9.93
N GLN A 22 -6.91 -3.57 11.06
CA GLN A 22 -7.19 -5.02 11.10
C GLN A 22 -8.66 -5.34 11.40
N ASP A 23 -9.29 -4.63 12.34
CA ASP A 23 -10.67 -4.88 12.77
C ASP A 23 -11.65 -3.87 12.21
N ASN A 24 -12.86 -4.33 11.85
CA ASN A 24 -13.96 -3.51 11.32
C ASN A 24 -13.56 -2.61 10.13
N ALA A 25 -12.54 -3.01 9.37
CA ALA A 25 -11.95 -2.23 8.29
C ALA A 25 -12.46 -2.68 6.92
N TYR A 26 -13.65 -2.21 6.54
CA TYR A 26 -14.29 -2.48 5.25
C TYR A 26 -13.79 -1.54 4.14
N ILE A 27 -12.49 -1.58 3.90
CA ILE A 27 -11.79 -0.73 2.93
C ILE A 27 -11.17 -1.62 1.84
N ASN A 28 -11.23 -1.17 0.59
CA ASN A 28 -10.69 -1.88 -0.56
C ASN A 28 -9.63 -1.03 -1.26
N VAL A 29 -8.68 -1.69 -1.93
CA VAL A 29 -7.74 -1.08 -2.87
C VAL A 29 -8.13 -1.58 -4.25
N LEU A 30 -8.33 -0.65 -5.19
CA LEU A 30 -8.66 -1.00 -6.57
C LEU A 30 -7.40 -1.41 -7.33
N ARG A 31 -7.58 -2.08 -8.47
CA ARG A 31 -6.48 -2.66 -9.26
C ARG A 31 -5.35 -1.67 -9.54
N GLU A 32 -5.69 -0.42 -9.86
CA GLU A 32 -4.74 0.65 -10.17
C GLU A 32 -4.43 1.52 -8.96
N GLY A 33 -5.09 1.28 -7.82
CA GLY A 33 -4.85 1.97 -6.56
C GLY A 33 -3.60 1.50 -5.82
N MET A 34 -2.71 0.74 -6.46
CA MET A 34 -1.42 0.33 -5.90
C MET A 34 -0.30 0.67 -6.89
N VAL A 35 0.76 1.29 -6.38
CA VAL A 35 1.92 1.68 -7.19
C VAL A 35 3.20 1.58 -6.38
N THR A 36 4.32 1.41 -7.06
CA THR A 36 5.67 1.45 -6.49
C THR A 36 6.49 2.61 -7.04
N ASP A 37 7.48 3.08 -6.28
CA ASP A 37 8.46 4.05 -6.78
C ASP A 37 9.77 3.34 -7.22
N PRO A 38 10.64 4.01 -8.03
CA PRO A 38 11.87 3.41 -8.53
C PRO A 38 13.09 3.63 -7.63
N LEU A 39 12.92 3.95 -6.35
CA LEU A 39 14.04 4.19 -5.42
C LEU A 39 14.67 2.87 -4.95
N ASP A 40 15.92 2.92 -4.48
CA ASP A 40 16.64 1.74 -3.98
C ASP A 40 15.90 1.01 -2.85
N SER A 41 15.28 1.77 -1.94
CA SER A 41 14.25 1.26 -1.04
C SER A 41 12.90 1.49 -1.69
N CYS A 42 12.51 0.57 -2.56
CA CYS A 42 11.28 0.62 -3.35
C CYS A 42 10.07 0.86 -2.42
N GLY A 43 9.47 2.04 -2.53
CA GLY A 43 8.27 2.37 -1.78
C GLY A 43 7.03 1.71 -2.38
N ILE A 44 6.11 1.21 -1.55
CA ILE A 44 4.80 0.70 -1.97
C ILE A 44 3.72 1.64 -1.44
N TYR A 45 2.80 2.06 -2.32
CA TYR A 45 1.71 2.97 -2.00
C TYR A 45 0.36 2.30 -2.27
N LEU A 46 -0.60 2.45 -1.36
CA LEU A 46 -1.95 1.93 -1.46
C LEU A 46 -2.98 3.03 -1.28
N GLY A 47 -3.82 3.23 -2.29
CA GLY A 47 -4.97 4.12 -2.29
C GLY A 47 -6.25 3.34 -2.04
N THR A 48 -7.03 3.75 -1.04
CA THR A 48 -8.27 3.06 -0.69
C THR A 48 -9.51 3.73 -1.29
N THR A 49 -10.58 2.95 -1.48
CA THR A 49 -11.89 3.45 -1.90
C THR A 49 -12.54 4.40 -0.89
N THR A 50 -12.00 4.47 0.33
CA THR A 50 -12.43 5.37 1.40
C THR A 50 -11.52 6.59 1.57
N GLY A 51 -10.56 6.81 0.65
CA GLY A 51 -9.80 8.05 0.58
C GLY A 51 -8.57 8.13 1.48
N GLN A 52 -7.98 6.99 1.85
CA GLN A 52 -6.69 6.94 2.55
C GLN A 52 -5.57 6.55 1.59
N ILE A 53 -4.38 7.11 1.83
CA ILE A 53 -3.14 6.66 1.20
C ILE A 53 -2.23 6.07 2.29
N PHE A 54 -1.90 4.79 2.13
CA PHE A 54 -0.90 4.11 2.94
C PHE A 54 0.41 3.95 2.18
N TYR A 55 1.52 3.93 2.91
CA TYR A 55 2.86 3.81 2.37
C TYR A 55 3.71 2.82 3.17
N ASN A 56 4.60 2.15 2.48
CA ASN A 56 5.58 1.25 3.02
C ASN A 56 6.94 1.48 2.35
N ARG A 57 8.04 1.33 3.09
CA ARG A 57 9.43 1.40 2.57
C ARG A 57 10.38 0.32 3.08
N ASP A 58 9.85 -0.64 3.84
CA ASP A 58 10.59 -1.66 4.56
C ASP A 58 10.15 -3.07 4.10
N ASP A 59 10.11 -3.23 2.78
CA ASP A 59 9.76 -4.48 2.08
C ASP A 59 8.39 -5.05 2.46
N GLY A 60 7.44 -4.21 2.87
CA GLY A 60 6.10 -4.62 3.29
C GLY A 60 5.94 -4.87 4.79
N ASP A 61 6.98 -4.71 5.62
CA ASP A 61 6.87 -4.97 7.07
C ASP A 61 5.91 -4.00 7.75
N SER A 62 6.07 -2.68 7.59
CA SER A 62 5.27 -1.69 8.32
C SER A 62 4.65 -0.60 7.43
N TRP A 63 3.38 -0.31 7.68
CA TRP A 63 2.61 0.66 6.90
C TRP A 63 2.40 1.97 7.66
N GLU A 64 2.39 3.07 6.92
CA GLU A 64 2.15 4.41 7.44
C GLU A 64 1.03 5.10 6.66
N LEU A 65 0.15 5.81 7.38
CA LEU A 65 -0.89 6.62 6.77
C LEU A 65 -0.30 7.97 6.37
N ILE A 66 -0.20 8.26 5.07
CA ILE A 66 0.28 9.54 4.56
C ILE A 66 -0.84 10.58 4.57
N LEU A 67 -2.00 10.22 4.00
CA LEU A 67 -3.14 11.12 3.81
C LEU A 67 -4.45 10.40 4.10
N ASN A 68 -5.44 11.17 4.55
CA ASN A 68 -6.81 10.71 4.78
C ASN A 68 -7.80 11.72 4.21
N SER A 69 -9.07 11.33 4.18
CA SER A 69 -10.21 12.22 3.83
C SER A 69 -10.22 12.71 2.38
N LEU A 70 -9.62 11.95 1.47
CA LEU A 70 -9.79 12.17 0.03
C LEU A 70 -11.11 11.54 -0.45
N PRO A 71 -11.60 11.92 -1.65
CA PRO A 71 -12.57 11.10 -2.37
C PRO A 71 -12.01 9.67 -2.65
N PRO A 72 -12.85 8.72 -3.09
CA PRO A 72 -12.40 7.39 -3.46
C PRO A 72 -11.23 7.41 -4.44
N ILE A 73 -10.15 6.72 -4.11
CA ILE A 73 -8.96 6.65 -4.96
C ILE A 73 -9.13 5.51 -5.94
N LEU A 74 -9.12 5.84 -7.23
CA LEU A 74 -9.29 4.86 -8.30
C LEU A 74 -7.95 4.36 -8.84
N SER A 75 -6.98 5.26 -8.94
CA SER A 75 -5.64 5.00 -9.46
C SER A 75 -4.60 5.85 -8.71
N LEU A 76 -3.38 5.33 -8.59
CA LEU A 76 -2.20 6.05 -8.13
C LEU A 76 -1.07 5.90 -9.15
N GLU A 77 -0.30 6.96 -9.33
CA GLU A 77 0.91 6.96 -10.16
C GLU A 77 2.05 7.65 -9.42
N THR A 78 3.26 7.14 -9.60
CA THR A 78 4.50 7.78 -9.12
C THR A 78 5.18 8.48 -10.29
N GLY A 79 5.79 9.63 -10.03
CA GLY A 79 6.49 10.41 -11.04
C GLY A 79 7.73 11.08 -10.44
N PRO A 80 8.74 11.38 -11.27
CA PRO A 80 9.90 12.13 -10.82
C PRO A 80 9.47 13.54 -10.41
N VAL A 81 10.07 14.06 -9.34
CA VAL A 81 9.99 15.49 -9.01
C VAL A 81 11.00 16.21 -9.89
N VAL A 82 10.52 17.12 -10.73
CA VAL A 82 11.33 18.00 -11.60
C VAL A 82 11.53 19.37 -10.99
#